data_AF-A0A382EYQ0-F1
#
_entry.id   AF-A0A382EYQ0-F1
#
_cell.length_a   1.000
_cell.length_b   1.000
_cell.length_c   1.000
_cell.angle_alpha   90.00
_cell.angle_beta   90.00
_cell.angle_gamma   90.00
#
_symmetry.space_group_name_H-M   'P 1'
#
loop_
_entity.id
_entity.type
_entity.pdbx_description
1 polymer ?
#
loop_
_entity_poly.entity_id
_entity_poly.type
_entity_poly.pdbx_seq_one_letter_code
_entity_poly.pdbx_strand_id
1 'polypeptide(L)'
;MIRASSYDCILLDLKMPGISGEEVHERTRSRDLRVADRIVFMNGDIPRPETAAFLSGLSNTVLNKPFTLDEVRELIKTVTEER
;
A
#
# COMPACT_ATOMS: atom_id res chain seq x y z
N MET A 1 -13.51 -6.68 -1.10
CA MET A 1 -12.37 -7.57 -1.41
C MET A 1 -11.82 -7.20 -2.77
N ILE A 2 -10.52 -6.92 -2.89
CA ILE A 2 -9.91 -6.50 -4.16
C ILE A 2 -10.04 -7.68 -5.14
N ARG A 3 -10.78 -7.47 -6.23
CA ARG A 3 -10.91 -8.47 -7.31
C ARG A 3 -9.78 -8.20 -8.30
N ALA A 4 -9.37 -9.25 -9.03
CA ALA A 4 -8.43 -9.13 -10.14
C ALA A 4 -9.09 -8.35 -11.30
N SER A 5 -9.21 -7.05 -11.10
CA SER A 5 -9.39 -6.06 -12.15
C SER A 5 -8.02 -5.40 -12.34
N SER A 6 -7.75 -4.88 -13.53
CA SER A 6 -6.49 -4.25 -13.92
C SER A 6 -6.29 -2.90 -13.21
N TYR A 7 -6.06 -2.94 -11.90
CA TYR A 7 -5.66 -1.77 -11.13
C TYR A 7 -4.16 -1.57 -11.31
N ASP A 8 -3.75 -0.41 -11.83
CA ASP A 8 -2.33 -0.10 -12.02
C ASP A 8 -1.66 0.31 -10.71
N CYS A 9 -2.43 0.85 -9.75
CA CYS A 9 -1.99 1.21 -8.41
C CYS A 9 -3.15 1.10 -7.41
N ILE A 10 -2.86 0.67 -6.17
CA ILE A 10 -3.84 0.56 -5.09
C ILE A 10 -3.31 1.34 -3.87
N LEU A 11 -3.92 2.48 -3.56
CA LEU A 11 -3.63 3.20 -2.33
C LEU A 11 -4.37 2.56 -1.15
N LEU A 12 -3.65 2.11 -0.14
CA LEU A 12 -4.21 1.39 1.01
C LEU A 12 -3.81 2.06 2.34
N ASP A 13 -4.80 2.45 3.14
CA ASP A 13 -4.53 2.95 4.49
C ASP A 13 -4.13 1.78 5.41
N LEU A 14 -3.07 1.96 6.20
CA LEU A 14 -2.67 0.95 7.18
C LEU A 14 -3.65 0.87 8.34
N LYS A 15 -4.23 2.02 8.73
CA LYS A 15 -5.19 2.09 9.83
C LYS A 15 -6.60 2.27 9.29
N MET A 16 -7.39 1.22 9.35
CA MET A 16 -8.83 1.28 9.10
C MET A 16 -9.59 0.59 10.25
N PRO A 17 -10.78 1.10 10.62
CA PRO A 17 -11.62 0.40 11.58
C PRO A 17 -12.08 -0.95 11.02
N GLY A 18 -11.98 -2.00 11.83
CA GLY A 18 -12.44 -3.35 11.48
C GLY A 18 -11.36 -4.25 10.86
N ILE A 19 -10.75 -3.84 9.75
CA ILE A 19 -9.69 -4.62 9.06
C ILE A 19 -8.45 -3.75 8.85
N SER A 20 -7.27 -4.23 9.25
CA SER A 20 -6.02 -3.49 9.03
C SER A 20 -5.59 -3.52 7.56
N GLY A 21 -4.81 -2.53 7.13
CA GLY A 21 -4.18 -2.57 5.81
C GLY A 21 -3.23 -3.77 5.64
N GLU A 22 -2.60 -4.22 6.73
CA GLU A 22 -1.76 -5.42 6.76
C GLU A 22 -2.59 -6.67 6.41
N GLU A 23 -3.74 -6.86 7.07
CA GLU A 23 -4.65 -7.98 6.80
C GLU A 23 -5.21 -7.94 5.37
N VAL A 24 -5.50 -6.74 4.85
CA VAL A 24 -5.92 -6.57 3.45
C VAL A 24 -4.80 -6.96 2.48
N HIS A 25 -3.56 -6.59 2.76
CA HIS A 25 -2.40 -6.96 1.94
C HIS A 25 -2.18 -8.48 1.96
N GLU A 26 -2.18 -9.12 3.14
CA GLU A 26 -2.01 -10.57 3.25
C GLU A 26 -3.11 -11.34 2.50
N ARG A 27 -4.37 -10.94 2.67
CA ARG A 27 -5.50 -11.52 1.93
C ARG A 27 -5.39 -11.31 0.42
N THR A 28 -4.83 -10.19 -0.02
CA THR A 28 -4.60 -9.91 -1.44
C THR A 28 -3.45 -10.75 -1.97
N ARG A 29 -2.35 -10.83 -1.23
CA ARG A 29 -1.12 -11.58 -1.53
C ARG A 29 -1.39 -13.07 -1.68
N SER A 30 -2.23 -13.64 -0.80
CA SER A 30 -2.66 -15.03 -0.87
C SER A 30 -3.49 -15.39 -2.11
N ARG A 31 -4.04 -14.38 -2.81
CA ARG A 31 -4.89 -14.56 -3.99
C ARG A 31 -4.18 -14.22 -5.29
N ASP A 32 -3.50 -13.08 -5.35
CA ASP A 32 -2.69 -12.67 -6.48
C ASP A 32 -1.53 -11.79 -5.99
N LEU A 33 -0.31 -12.35 -6.05
CA LEU A 33 0.92 -11.64 -5.69
C LEU A 33 1.10 -10.35 -6.49
N ARG A 34 0.73 -10.34 -7.77
CA ARG A 34 0.89 -9.17 -8.64
C ARG A 34 -0.01 -8.01 -8.22
N VAL A 35 -1.21 -8.32 -7.71
CA VAL A 35 -2.13 -7.31 -7.20
C VAL A 35 -1.62 -6.77 -5.86
N ALA A 36 -1.09 -7.65 -5.00
CA ALA A 36 -0.51 -7.23 -3.72
C ALA A 36 0.74 -6.35 -3.91
N ASP A 37 1.57 -6.64 -4.91
CA ASP A 37 2.75 -5.83 -5.24
C ASP A 37 2.39 -4.43 -5.76
N ARG A 38 1.16 -4.20 -6.22
CA ARG A 38 0.66 -2.88 -6.67
C ARG A 38 0.09 -2.02 -5.53
N ILE A 39 0.11 -2.53 -4.30
CA ILE A 39 -0.35 -1.78 -3.13
C ILE A 39 0.71 -0.74 -2.74
N VAL A 40 0.26 0.48 -2.55
CA VAL A 40 1.01 1.59 -1.98
C VAL A 40 0.38 1.92 -0.62
N PHE A 41 1.15 1.77 0.45
CA PHE A 41 0.65 1.97 1.80
C PHE A 41 0.65 3.45 2.17
N MET A 42 -0.47 3.94 2.68
CA MET A 42 -0.56 5.26 3.28
C MET A 42 -0.37 5.12 4.79
N ASN A 43 0.82 5.51 5.27
CA ASN A 43 1.16 5.48 6.69
C ASN A 43 0.99 6.88 7.29
N GLY A 44 0.37 7.03 8.46
CA GLY A 44 0.18 8.34 9.08
C GLY A 44 0.36 8.42 10.58
N ASP A 45 0.96 7.39 11.17
CA ASP A 45 1.24 7.37 12.61
C ASP A 45 2.74 7.42 12.87
N ILE A 46 3.09 7.74 14.12
CA ILE A 46 4.44 7.51 14.65
C ILE A 46 4.77 6.03 14.39
N PRO A 47 5.96 5.71 13.82
CA PRO A 47 6.31 4.35 13.46
C PRO A 47 6.20 3.45 14.69
N ARG A 48 5.14 2.63 14.72
CA ARG A 48 5.05 1.53 15.68
C ARG A 48 6.03 0.46 15.23
N PRO A 49 6.77 -0.16 16.15
CA PRO A 49 7.73 -1.21 15.81
C PRO A 49 7.11 -2.32 14.94
N GLU A 50 5.84 -2.68 15.19
CA GLU A 50 5.14 -3.71 14.43
C GLU A 50 4.93 -3.32 12.96
N THR A 51 4.41 -2.11 12.72
CA THR A 51 4.17 -1.60 11.36
C THR A 51 5.47 -1.37 10.61
N ALA A 52 6.52 -0.89 11.29
CA ALA A 52 7.84 -0.74 10.69
C ALA A 52 8.44 -2.10 10.28
N ALA A 53 8.29 -3.13 11.13
CA ALA A 53 8.74 -4.48 10.83
C ALA A 53 7.98 -5.07 9.62
N PHE A 54 6.65 -4.92 9.59
CA PHE A 54 5.82 -5.33 8.45
C PHE A 54 6.27 -4.66 7.15
N LEU A 55 6.38 -3.33 7.13
CA LEU A 55 6.77 -2.58 5.94
C LEU A 55 8.21 -2.89 5.50
N SER A 56 9.13 -3.14 6.42
CA SER A 56 10.53 -3.49 6.09
C SER A 56 10.69 -4.81 5.34
N GLY A 57 9.73 -5.72 5.49
CA GLY A 57 9.71 -7.01 4.80
C GLY A 57 9.08 -6.96 3.41
N LEU A 58 8.60 -5.80 2.97
CA LEU A 58 7.84 -5.64 1.73
C LEU A 58 8.59 -4.75 0.73
N SER A 59 8.41 -5.05 -0.55
CA SER A 59 8.85 -4.21 -1.67
C SER A 59 7.82 -3.13 -2.03
N ASN A 60 6.73 -3.04 -1.27
CA ASN A 60 5.63 -2.09 -1.50
C ASN A 60 6.07 -0.66 -1.18
N THR A 61 5.63 0.30 -2.00
CA THR A 61 5.89 1.71 -1.77
C THR A 61 5.07 2.23 -0.59
N VAL A 62 5.62 3.18 0.17
CA VAL A 62 4.98 3.80 1.33
C VAL A 62 4.87 5.30 1.13
N LEU A 63 3.68 5.84 1.30
CA LEU A 63 3.37 7.26 1.32
C LEU A 63 3.09 7.69 2.76
N ASN A 64 3.90 8.60 3.30
CA ASN A 64 3.77 9.09 4.67
C ASN A 64 2.82 10.30 4.73
N LYS A 65 1.84 10.26 5.62
CA LYS A 65 0.92 11.36 5.94
C LYS A 65 1.61 12.32 6.94
N PRO A 66 1.34 13.64 6.87
CA PRO A 66 0.52 14.29 5.84
C PRO A 66 1.28 14.35 4.50
N PHE A 67 0.54 14.17 3.40
CA PHE A 67 1.04 14.31 2.05
C PHE A 67 0.17 15.27 1.24
N THR A 68 0.77 15.86 0.23
CA THR A 68 0.13 16.74 -0.75
C THR A 68 -0.42 15.93 -1.93
N LEU A 69 -1.32 16.55 -2.70
CA LEU A 69 -1.83 15.93 -3.91
C LEU A 69 -0.74 15.73 -4.98
N ASP A 70 0.27 16.61 -5.01
CA ASP A 70 1.37 16.51 -5.96
C ASP A 70 2.30 15.34 -5.61
N GLU A 71 2.56 15.07 -4.33
CA GLU A 71 3.25 13.85 -3.90
C GLU A 71 2.51 12.59 -4.32
N VAL A 72 1.18 12.56 -4.21
CA VAL A 72 0.36 11.43 -4.68
C VAL A 72 0.47 11.27 -6.21
N ARG A 73 0.47 12.38 -6.97
CA ARG A 73 0.58 12.34 -8.43
C ARG A 73 1.93 11.81 -8.88
N GLU A 74 3.01 12.31 -8.32
CA GLU A 74 4.37 11.85 -8.66
C GLU A 74 4.55 10.39 -8.29
N LEU A 75 4.06 9.98 -7.11
CA LEU A 75 4.06 8.59 -6.68
C LEU A 75 3.33 7.68 -7.68
N ILE A 76 2.13 8.06 -8.11
CA ILE A 76 1.36 7.28 -9.07
C ILE A 76 2.13 7.15 -10.38
N LYS A 77 2.70 8.24 -10.91
CA LYS A 77 3.52 8.19 -12.12
C LYS A 77 4.64 7.18 -11.98
N THR A 78 5.47 7.31 -10.93
CA THR A 78 6.59 6.40 -10.68
C THR A 78 6.16 4.94 -10.64
N VAL A 79 5.13 4.58 -9.87
CA VAL A 79 4.73 3.17 -9.73
C VAL A 79 4.03 2.59 -10.96
N THR A 80 3.50 3.44 -11.84
CA THR A 80 2.87 3.04 -13.11
C THR A 80 3.82 3.06 -14.31
N GLU A 81 4.87 3.88 -14.29
CA GLU A 81 5.87 4.00 -15.36
C GLU A 81 7.00 2.98 -15.22
N GLU A 82 7.31 2.51 -14.01
CA GLU A 82 8.32 1.47 -13.74
C GLU A 82 7.85 0.03 -14.07
N ARG A 83 6.66 -0.16 -14.66
CA ARG A 83 6.02 -1.47 -14.87
C ARG A 83 5.59 -1.72 -16.31
#